data_AF-A0AA38U797-F1
#
_entry.id   AF-A0AA38U797-F1
#
_cell.length_a   1.000
_cell.length_b   1.000
_cell.length_c   1.000
_cell.angle_alpha   90.00
_cell.angle_beta   90.00
_cell.angle_gamma   90.00
#
_symmetry.space_group_name_H-M   'P 1'
#
loop_
_entity.id
_entity.type
_entity.pdbx_description
1 polymer ?
#
loop_
_entity_poly.entity_id
_entity_poly.type
_entity_poly.pdbx_seq_one_letter_code
_entity_poly.pdbx_strand_id
1 'polypeptide(L)'
;WLQSYLDLTPDRATWAYVADAIIAHHIPKMYENIDEFSRINIFLQSWNTDLKNLPEDIKKMIDVAKKNNLRLEGLAFPRSTIRQMPIWLHCKEKKLRSIHNNKLCKCLRENHKVRTVGDAEDLANQRYTNRHTNRRNCRCAACSAIRNTTDCPHPNKCMTKAHDIIKLLPPKWNPLSRLPEDYEPVPTEQSERRTANTFNSRVTTHGDLSDAFRIFTEGEACEDLPDTEQDAQTIHQDIEVYTDGSCVHNGTDEASAGAGIHFPGEEFPDCAIKLPTSIKQSNQTGEIIGIKEA
;
A
#
# COMPACT_ATOMS: atom_id res chain seq x y z
N TRP A 1 -12.56 -6.56 -18.84
CA TRP A 1 -12.51 -5.09 -18.86
C TRP A 1 -11.91 -4.56 -17.57
N LEU A 2 -12.57 -4.69 -16.40
CA LEU A 2 -12.01 -4.18 -15.15
C LEU A 2 -10.61 -4.73 -14.82
N GLN A 3 -10.39 -6.05 -14.88
CA GLN A 3 -9.07 -6.65 -14.63
C GLN A 3 -7.97 -6.04 -15.54
N SER A 4 -8.23 -5.97 -16.84
CA SER A 4 -7.30 -5.38 -17.82
C SER A 4 -7.12 -3.85 -17.65
N TYR A 5 -8.07 -3.15 -17.03
CA TYR A 5 -7.93 -1.73 -16.71
C TYR A 5 -7.06 -1.48 -15.47
N LEU A 6 -7.18 -2.39 -14.49
CA LEU A 6 -6.43 -2.39 -13.24
C LEU A 6 -5.02 -2.95 -13.39
N ASP A 7 -4.69 -3.52 -14.55
CA ASP A 7 -3.31 -3.79 -14.93
C ASP A 7 -2.59 -2.46 -15.18
N LEU A 8 -1.64 -2.16 -14.30
CA LEU A 8 -0.81 -0.95 -14.30
C LEU A 8 0.65 -1.26 -14.68
N THR A 9 0.91 -2.47 -15.18
CA THR A 9 2.23 -2.91 -15.63
C THR A 9 2.61 -2.28 -16.99
N PRO A 10 3.84 -2.50 -17.48
CA PRO A 10 4.20 -2.13 -18.86
C PRO A 10 3.31 -2.77 -19.94
N ASP A 11 2.65 -3.89 -19.64
CA ASP A 11 1.74 -4.59 -20.56
C ASP A 11 0.30 -4.04 -20.54
N ARG A 12 0.10 -2.92 -19.82
CA ARG A 12 -1.19 -2.24 -19.70
C ARG A 12 -1.80 -1.96 -21.06
N ALA A 13 -3.05 -2.41 -21.21
CA ALA A 13 -3.76 -2.31 -22.47
C ALA A 13 -3.96 -0.85 -22.92
N THR A 14 -3.71 -0.55 -24.20
CA THR A 14 -3.78 0.82 -24.75
C THR A 14 -5.11 1.51 -24.49
N TRP A 15 -6.22 0.77 -24.56
CA TRP A 15 -7.56 1.30 -24.31
C TRP A 15 -7.74 1.82 -22.87
N ALA A 16 -6.99 1.30 -21.90
CA ALA A 16 -7.05 1.74 -20.50
C ALA A 16 -6.55 3.19 -20.35
N TYR A 17 -5.54 3.59 -21.13
CA TYR A 17 -5.08 4.99 -21.17
C TYR A 17 -6.13 5.92 -21.79
N VAL A 18 -6.85 5.45 -22.81
CA VAL A 18 -7.98 6.20 -23.39
C VAL A 18 -9.11 6.32 -22.37
N ALA A 19 -9.41 5.25 -21.63
CA ALA A 19 -10.39 5.27 -20.56
C ALA A 19 -9.99 6.25 -19.44
N ASP A 20 -8.73 6.26 -19.00
CA ASP A 20 -8.21 7.24 -18.02
C ASP A 20 -8.46 8.67 -18.48
N ALA A 21 -8.14 9.00 -19.74
CA ALA A 21 -8.37 10.34 -20.30
C ALA A 21 -9.86 10.71 -20.35
N ILE A 22 -10.73 9.79 -20.78
CA ILE A 22 -12.19 10.01 -20.80
C ILE A 22 -12.72 10.24 -19.38
N ILE A 23 -12.30 9.44 -18.41
CA ILE A 23 -12.72 9.55 -17.00
C ILE A 23 -12.22 10.88 -16.40
N ALA A 24 -10.97 11.25 -16.66
CA ALA A 24 -10.36 12.49 -16.18
C ALA A 24 -11.01 13.75 -16.78
N HIS A 25 -11.53 13.67 -18.00
CA HIS A 25 -12.23 14.76 -18.66
C HIS A 25 -13.62 15.01 -18.07
N HIS A 26 -14.37 13.94 -17.77
CA HIS A 26 -15.74 14.02 -17.27
C HIS A 26 -15.78 14.08 -15.75
N ILE A 27 -15.55 15.26 -15.17
CA ILE A 27 -15.60 15.46 -13.72
C ILE A 27 -16.82 16.27 -13.26
N PRO A 28 -17.33 16.03 -12.04
CA PRO A 28 -18.29 16.91 -11.40
C PRO A 28 -17.70 18.30 -11.12
N LYS A 29 -18.55 19.34 -11.16
CA LYS A 29 -18.18 20.75 -10.93
C LYS A 29 -17.36 21.00 -9.65
N MET A 30 -17.59 20.21 -8.59
CA MET A 30 -16.83 20.33 -7.33
C MET A 30 -15.32 20.02 -7.46
N TYR A 31 -14.90 19.43 -8.57
CA TYR A 31 -13.51 19.10 -8.87
C TYR A 31 -12.94 19.96 -10.02
N GLU A 32 -13.69 20.93 -10.53
CA GLU A 32 -13.29 21.77 -11.69
C GLU A 32 -11.97 22.52 -11.47
N ASN A 33 -11.67 22.89 -10.23
CA ASN A 33 -10.44 23.58 -9.84
C ASN A 33 -9.19 22.67 -9.75
N ILE A 34 -9.35 21.36 -9.95
CA ILE A 34 -8.24 20.41 -9.98
C ILE A 34 -7.67 20.39 -11.40
N ASP A 35 -6.37 20.51 -11.59
CA ASP A 35 -5.80 20.40 -12.93
C ASP A 35 -5.94 18.99 -13.50
N GLU A 36 -6.20 18.90 -14.80
CA GLU A 36 -6.34 17.64 -15.52
C GLU A 36 -5.08 16.76 -15.42
N PHE A 37 -3.90 17.38 -15.37
CA PHE A 37 -2.62 16.69 -15.22
C PHE A 37 -2.52 15.85 -13.93
N SER A 38 -3.19 16.29 -12.87
CA SER A 38 -3.28 15.58 -11.59
C SER A 38 -4.30 14.46 -11.58
N ARG A 39 -5.14 14.31 -12.60
CA ARG A 39 -6.19 13.27 -12.68
C ARG A 39 -5.63 12.07 -13.44
N ILE A 40 -5.02 11.14 -12.72
CA ILE A 40 -4.28 10.00 -13.27
C ILE A 40 -5.18 8.77 -13.36
N ASN A 41 -5.73 8.32 -12.23
CA ASN A 41 -6.53 7.10 -12.17
C ASN A 41 -7.56 7.20 -11.06
N ILE A 42 -8.80 6.84 -11.36
CA ILE A 42 -9.93 7.01 -10.43
C ILE A 42 -9.92 6.02 -9.24
N PHE A 43 -9.21 4.89 -9.34
CA PHE A 43 -9.08 3.92 -8.25
C PHE A 43 -7.86 4.17 -7.36
N LEU A 44 -6.92 5.02 -7.79
CA LEU A 44 -5.75 5.41 -7.02
C LEU A 44 -5.89 6.78 -6.34
N GLN A 45 -6.97 7.51 -6.63
CA GLN A 45 -7.17 8.88 -6.18
C GLN A 45 -8.56 9.13 -5.59
N SER A 46 -8.70 10.23 -4.87
CA SER A 46 -9.91 10.58 -4.09
C SER A 46 -10.92 11.47 -4.83
N TRP A 47 -10.69 11.77 -6.11
CA TRP A 47 -11.64 12.50 -6.95
C TRP A 47 -12.61 11.53 -7.64
N ASN A 48 -13.77 12.05 -8.06
CA ASN A 48 -14.79 11.25 -8.74
C ASN A 48 -15.07 11.78 -10.14
N THR A 49 -15.50 10.88 -11.03
CA THR A 49 -15.98 11.20 -12.38
C THR A 49 -17.50 11.33 -12.41
N ASP A 50 -18.04 12.06 -13.39
CA ASP A 50 -19.46 12.16 -13.65
C ASP A 50 -19.93 11.00 -14.54
N LEU A 51 -20.51 9.97 -13.89
CA LEU A 51 -20.97 8.76 -14.55
C LEU A 51 -22.04 8.98 -15.63
N LYS A 52 -22.75 10.11 -15.63
CA LYS A 52 -23.83 10.37 -16.59
C LYS A 52 -23.31 10.62 -18.00
N ASN A 53 -22.12 11.19 -18.10
CA ASN A 53 -21.51 11.62 -19.36
C ASN A 53 -20.45 10.63 -19.87
N LEU A 54 -20.25 9.50 -19.18
CA LEU A 54 -19.31 8.47 -19.59
C LEU A 54 -19.93 7.52 -20.61
N PRO A 55 -19.12 6.96 -21.54
CA PRO A 55 -19.51 5.82 -22.35
C PRO A 55 -20.00 4.65 -21.49
N GLU A 56 -21.01 3.93 -21.97
CA GLU A 56 -21.70 2.88 -21.21
C GLU A 56 -20.74 1.77 -20.73
N ASP A 57 -19.72 1.43 -21.52
CA ASP A 57 -18.76 0.38 -21.14
C ASP A 57 -17.85 0.79 -19.97
N ILE A 58 -17.39 2.04 -19.95
CA ILE A 58 -16.58 2.59 -18.84
C ILE A 58 -17.45 2.68 -17.58
N LYS A 59 -18.69 3.13 -17.72
CA LYS A 59 -19.64 3.19 -16.62
C LYS A 59 -19.88 1.81 -16.00
N LYS A 60 -20.17 0.79 -16.83
CA LYS A 60 -20.31 -0.60 -16.36
C LYS A 60 -19.06 -1.11 -15.66
N MET A 61 -17.87 -0.79 -16.17
CA MET A 61 -16.61 -1.16 -15.52
C MET A 61 -16.48 -0.55 -14.12
N ILE A 62 -16.79 0.73 -13.96
CA ILE A 62 -16.76 1.42 -12.66
C ILE A 62 -17.83 0.85 -11.72
N ASP A 63 -19.03 0.57 -12.23
CA ASP A 63 -20.11 -0.02 -11.45
C ASP A 63 -19.78 -1.43 -10.97
N VAL A 64 -19.10 -2.25 -11.78
CA VAL A 64 -18.57 -3.56 -11.37
C VAL A 64 -17.53 -3.40 -10.26
N ALA A 65 -16.62 -2.44 -10.37
CA ALA A 65 -15.62 -2.19 -9.32
C ALA A 65 -16.29 -1.83 -7.98
N LYS A 66 -17.30 -0.96 -8.02
CA LYS A 66 -18.08 -0.56 -6.83
C LYS A 66 -18.88 -1.72 -6.26
N LYS A 67 -19.59 -2.47 -7.10
CA LYS A 67 -20.42 -3.61 -6.69
C LYS A 67 -19.60 -4.68 -5.96
N ASN A 68 -18.35 -4.87 -6.37
CA ASN A 68 -17.45 -5.86 -5.76
C ASN A 68 -16.54 -5.24 -4.70
N ASN A 69 -16.82 -4.03 -4.20
CA ASN A 69 -16.02 -3.35 -3.17
C ASN A 69 -14.52 -3.38 -3.49
N LEU A 70 -14.14 -2.99 -4.71
CA LEU A 70 -12.75 -2.86 -5.09
C LEU A 70 -12.06 -1.80 -4.20
N ARG A 71 -10.98 -2.18 -3.54
CA ARG A 71 -10.14 -1.29 -2.74
C ARG A 71 -8.66 -1.58 -2.98
N LEU A 72 -7.83 -0.59 -2.68
CA LEU A 72 -6.38 -0.73 -2.64
C LEU A 72 -5.99 -1.16 -1.22
N GLU A 73 -5.68 -2.44 -1.03
CA GLU A 73 -5.53 -3.07 0.30
C GLU A 73 -4.38 -4.09 0.32
N GLY A 74 -3.66 -4.11 1.45
CA GLY A 74 -2.53 -4.97 1.71
C GLY A 74 -1.99 -4.71 3.12
N LEU A 75 -1.24 -5.68 3.67
CA LEU A 75 -0.62 -5.53 4.99
C LEU A 75 0.51 -4.50 4.94
N ALA A 76 1.41 -4.66 3.97
CA ALA A 76 2.46 -3.71 3.62
C ALA A 76 2.77 -3.76 2.13
N PHE A 77 3.42 -2.72 1.61
CA PHE A 77 3.81 -2.59 0.21
C PHE A 77 5.29 -2.23 0.10
N PRO A 78 6.00 -2.72 -0.93
CA PRO A 78 7.37 -2.33 -1.17
C PRO A 78 7.45 -0.88 -1.63
N ARG A 79 8.58 -0.21 -1.42
CA ARG A 79 8.81 1.19 -1.83
C ARG A 79 8.60 1.38 -3.32
N SER A 80 8.98 0.41 -4.14
CA SER A 80 8.76 0.45 -5.59
C SER A 80 7.28 0.62 -5.93
N THR A 81 6.38 -0.04 -5.21
CA THR A 81 4.93 0.06 -5.39
C THR A 81 4.39 1.38 -4.84
N ILE A 82 4.83 1.79 -3.64
CA ILE A 82 4.43 3.07 -3.03
C ILE A 82 4.83 4.23 -3.95
N ARG A 83 6.03 4.20 -4.53
CA ARG A 83 6.54 5.24 -5.43
C ARG A 83 5.71 5.42 -6.70
N GLN A 84 5.00 4.39 -7.16
CA GLN A 84 4.12 4.46 -8.35
C GLN A 84 2.80 5.18 -8.06
N MET A 85 2.42 5.35 -6.80
CA MET A 85 1.16 5.99 -6.42
C MET A 85 1.11 7.47 -6.85
N PRO A 86 -0.06 7.97 -7.30
CA PRO A 86 -0.27 9.40 -7.50
C PRO A 86 -0.11 10.17 -6.20
N ILE A 87 0.77 11.18 -6.16
CA ILE A 87 0.94 12.00 -4.95
C ILE A 87 -0.23 12.98 -4.77
N TRP A 88 -0.75 13.53 -5.86
CA TRP A 88 -1.88 14.45 -5.80
C TRP A 88 -3.17 13.68 -5.60
N LEU A 89 -4.03 14.17 -4.71
CA LEU A 89 -5.34 13.56 -4.44
C LEU A 89 -5.25 12.08 -4.05
N HIS A 90 -4.13 11.65 -3.46
CA HIS A 90 -3.87 10.28 -3.03
C HIS A 90 -5.10 9.69 -2.31
N CYS A 91 -5.57 8.50 -2.73
CA CYS A 91 -6.83 7.94 -2.22
C CYS A 91 -6.82 7.72 -0.70
N LYS A 92 -5.64 7.51 -0.11
CA LYS A 92 -5.44 7.26 1.32
C LYS A 92 -5.13 8.51 2.18
N GLU A 93 -5.05 9.72 1.59
CA GLU A 93 -4.80 10.94 2.38
C GLU A 93 -5.63 12.15 1.88
N LYS A 94 -6.62 12.55 2.69
CA LYS A 94 -7.57 13.63 2.38
C LYS A 94 -6.94 15.03 2.51
N LYS A 95 -5.95 15.22 3.39
CA LYS A 95 -5.25 16.51 3.61
C LYS A 95 -4.53 16.99 2.35
N LEU A 96 -4.12 16.08 1.46
CA LEU A 96 -3.46 16.46 0.21
C LEU A 96 -4.38 17.27 -0.73
N ARG A 97 -5.70 17.08 -0.61
CA ARG A 97 -6.67 17.88 -1.37
C ARG A 97 -6.68 19.36 -0.96
N SER A 98 -6.51 19.67 0.33
CA SER A 98 -6.59 21.06 0.80
C SER A 98 -5.37 21.90 0.41
N ILE A 99 -4.20 21.27 0.31
CA ILE A 99 -2.95 21.97 -0.05
C ILE A 99 -2.72 22.05 -1.56
N HIS A 100 -3.59 21.44 -2.37
CA HIS A 100 -3.46 21.36 -3.82
C HIS A 100 -3.24 22.73 -4.49
N ASN A 101 -3.96 23.77 -4.06
CA ASN A 101 -3.97 25.08 -4.70
C ASN A 101 -2.86 26.03 -4.21
N ASN A 102 -1.93 25.55 -3.37
CA ASN A 102 -0.79 26.34 -2.92
C ASN A 102 0.15 26.67 -4.11
N LYS A 103 0.71 27.89 -4.14
CA LYS A 103 1.67 28.32 -5.19
C LYS A 103 2.86 27.38 -5.37
N LEU A 104 3.40 26.83 -4.26
CA LEU A 104 4.48 25.84 -4.34
C LEU A 104 3.99 24.52 -4.93
N CYS A 105 2.79 24.05 -4.55
CA CYS A 105 2.19 22.84 -5.13
C CYS A 105 1.92 23.01 -6.63
N LYS A 106 1.46 24.20 -7.05
CA LYS A 106 1.33 24.56 -8.47
C LYS A 106 2.68 24.46 -9.20
N CYS A 107 3.74 25.03 -8.64
CA CYS A 107 5.10 24.91 -9.20
C CYS A 107 5.59 23.45 -9.27
N LEU A 108 5.30 22.63 -8.26
CA LEU A 108 5.63 21.20 -8.27
C LEU A 108 4.96 20.47 -9.43
N ARG A 109 3.69 20.77 -9.73
CA ARG A 109 2.96 20.17 -10.84
C ARG A 109 3.37 20.69 -12.20
N GLU A 110 3.43 22.01 -12.34
CA GLU A 110 3.59 22.65 -13.65
C GLU A 110 5.05 22.71 -14.10
N ASN A 111 5.98 23.03 -13.19
CA ASN A 111 7.38 23.25 -13.55
C ASN A 111 8.23 22.01 -13.29
N HIS A 112 7.98 21.31 -12.17
CA HIS A 112 8.71 20.09 -11.83
C HIS A 112 8.06 18.81 -12.36
N LYS A 113 6.83 18.88 -12.88
CA LYS A 113 6.07 17.74 -13.41
C LYS A 113 5.92 16.58 -12.41
N VAL A 114 5.87 16.89 -11.11
CA VAL A 114 5.67 15.89 -10.05
C VAL A 114 4.27 15.31 -10.19
N ARG A 115 4.16 13.99 -10.37
CA ARG A 115 2.90 13.25 -10.51
C ARG A 115 2.77 12.14 -9.48
N THR A 116 3.86 11.44 -9.22
CA THR A 116 3.91 10.27 -8.35
C THR A 116 4.57 10.57 -7.00
N VAL A 117 4.40 9.67 -6.05
CA VAL A 117 5.13 9.68 -4.78
C VAL A 117 6.64 9.61 -5.05
N GLY A 118 7.07 8.80 -6.03
CA GLY A 118 8.46 8.70 -6.45
C GLY A 118 9.03 10.01 -6.99
N ASP A 119 8.29 10.73 -7.84
CA ASP A 119 8.73 12.04 -8.36
C ASP A 119 8.93 13.06 -7.22
N ALA A 120 8.01 13.04 -6.24
CA ALA A 120 8.10 13.91 -5.08
C ALA A 120 9.32 13.55 -4.21
N GLU A 121 9.56 12.26 -4.01
CA GLU A 121 10.69 11.74 -3.24
C GLU A 121 12.02 12.07 -3.90
N ASP A 122 12.14 11.85 -5.22
CA ASP A 122 13.35 12.14 -5.97
C ASP A 122 13.70 13.63 -5.92
N LEU A 123 12.69 14.50 -6.05
CA LEU A 123 12.85 15.94 -5.90
C LEU A 123 13.19 16.32 -4.46
N ALA A 124 12.54 15.72 -3.47
CA ALA A 124 12.82 15.96 -2.05
C ALA A 124 14.29 15.62 -1.73
N ASN A 125 14.80 14.50 -2.23
CA ASN A 125 16.14 14.01 -1.96
C ASN A 125 17.27 14.89 -2.52
N GLN A 126 16.98 15.73 -3.52
CA GLN A 126 17.93 16.73 -4.03
C GLN A 126 18.41 17.73 -2.96
N ARG A 127 17.69 17.87 -1.84
CA ARG A 127 18.08 18.71 -0.70
C ARG A 127 19.32 18.22 0.04
N TYR A 128 19.64 16.93 -0.05
CA TYR A 128 20.75 16.31 0.67
C TYR A 128 22.07 16.39 -0.11
N THR A 129 22.09 17.11 -1.23
CA THR A 129 23.31 17.36 -1.99
C THR A 129 24.31 18.21 -1.20
N ASN A 130 25.61 17.92 -1.42
CA ASN A 130 26.69 18.66 -0.77
C ASN A 130 26.60 20.17 -1.04
N ARG A 131 26.89 20.97 0.00
CA ARG A 131 26.86 22.44 -0.03
C ARG A 131 25.47 23.04 -0.27
N HIS A 132 24.40 22.26 -0.11
CA HIS A 132 23.04 22.78 -0.11
C HIS A 132 22.83 23.76 1.05
N THR A 133 22.05 24.81 0.81
CA THR A 133 21.72 25.83 1.81
C THR A 133 20.28 26.30 1.62
N ASN A 134 19.66 26.75 2.70
CA ASN A 134 18.27 27.23 2.71
C ASN A 134 18.13 28.66 2.13
N ARG A 135 18.79 28.93 1.00
CA ARG A 135 18.78 30.23 0.30
C ARG A 135 18.13 30.10 -1.08
N ARG A 136 17.45 31.15 -1.54
CA ARG A 136 16.82 31.19 -2.88
C ARG A 136 17.81 30.90 -4.01
N ASN A 137 19.00 31.47 -3.91
CA ASN A 137 20.07 31.40 -4.91
C ASN A 137 21.16 30.39 -4.50
N CYS A 138 20.79 29.31 -3.80
CA CYS A 138 21.73 28.26 -3.43
C CYS A 138 22.50 27.77 -4.67
N ARG A 139 23.83 27.75 -4.58
CA ARG A 139 24.74 27.41 -5.69
C ARG A 139 25.10 25.93 -5.74
N CYS A 140 24.42 25.06 -4.99
CA CYS A 140 24.64 23.62 -5.10
C CYS A 140 24.27 23.12 -6.51
N ALA A 141 24.81 21.96 -6.88
CA ALA A 141 24.60 21.38 -8.20
C ALA A 141 23.10 21.15 -8.48
N ALA A 142 22.36 20.59 -7.52
CA ALA A 142 20.93 20.32 -7.68
C ALA A 142 20.08 21.58 -7.87
N CYS A 143 20.26 22.61 -7.02
CA CYS A 143 19.52 23.86 -7.16
C CYS A 143 19.85 24.58 -8.47
N SER A 144 21.09 24.47 -8.95
CA SER A 144 21.51 25.07 -10.22
C SER A 144 20.91 24.32 -11.40
N ALA A 145 20.96 22.98 -11.38
CA ALA A 145 20.33 22.14 -12.39
C ALA A 145 18.83 22.44 -12.50
N ILE A 146 18.09 22.44 -11.38
CA ILE A 146 16.65 22.73 -11.37
C ILE A 146 16.33 24.10 -11.96
N ARG A 147 17.09 25.16 -11.64
CA ARG A 147 16.83 26.48 -12.22
C ARG A 147 17.13 26.55 -13.72
N ASN A 148 18.04 25.70 -14.20
CA ASN A 148 18.44 25.68 -15.60
C ASN A 148 17.52 24.78 -16.44
N THR A 149 16.91 23.75 -15.84
CA THR A 149 16.05 22.79 -16.55
C THR A 149 14.56 23.03 -16.33
N THR A 150 14.19 23.86 -15.36
CA THR A 150 12.80 24.18 -15.03
C THR A 150 12.63 25.67 -14.77
N ASP A 151 11.42 26.20 -14.93
CA ASP A 151 11.09 27.58 -14.58
C ASP A 151 10.87 27.80 -13.07
N CYS A 152 11.56 27.03 -12.21
CA CYS A 152 11.37 27.09 -10.76
C CYS A 152 12.13 28.29 -10.15
N PRO A 153 11.43 29.28 -9.57
CA PRO A 153 12.08 30.45 -8.97
C PRO A 153 12.73 30.15 -7.60
N HIS A 154 12.34 29.05 -6.95
CA HIS A 154 12.73 28.69 -5.59
C HIS A 154 12.91 27.16 -5.40
N PRO A 155 13.98 26.55 -5.95
CA PRO A 155 14.18 25.10 -5.89
C PRO A 155 14.11 24.53 -4.47
N ASN A 156 14.82 25.15 -3.54
CA ASN A 156 14.84 24.71 -2.14
C ASN A 156 13.44 24.67 -1.50
N LYS A 157 12.58 25.67 -1.76
CA LYS A 157 11.21 25.66 -1.23
C LYS A 157 10.38 24.54 -1.84
N CYS A 158 10.60 24.20 -3.12
CA CYS A 158 9.91 23.09 -3.77
C CYS A 158 10.39 21.74 -3.24
N MET A 159 11.71 21.54 -3.06
CA MET A 159 12.25 20.31 -2.44
C MET A 159 11.69 20.10 -1.03
N THR A 160 11.70 21.15 -0.18
CA THR A 160 11.11 21.09 1.15
C THR A 160 9.61 20.79 1.07
N LYS A 161 8.89 21.46 0.16
CA LYS A 161 7.44 21.24 0.03
C LYS A 161 7.12 19.82 -0.45
N ALA A 162 7.90 19.24 -1.36
CA ALA A 162 7.75 17.86 -1.82
C ALA A 162 7.92 16.89 -0.65
N HIS A 163 8.98 17.06 0.14
CA HIS A 163 9.19 16.29 1.36
C HIS A 163 8.04 16.44 2.38
N ASP A 164 7.54 17.66 2.58
CA ASP A 164 6.42 17.91 3.51
C ASP A 164 5.12 17.27 3.02
N ILE A 165 4.91 17.17 1.70
CA ILE A 165 3.74 16.49 1.11
C ILE A 165 3.83 14.98 1.36
N ILE A 166 5.00 14.37 1.18
CA ILE A 166 5.22 12.93 1.43
C ILE A 166 4.96 12.59 2.89
N LYS A 167 5.40 13.45 3.82
CA LYS A 167 5.17 13.30 5.26
C LYS A 167 3.71 13.29 5.69
N LEU A 168 2.79 13.74 4.83
CA LEU A 168 1.36 13.66 5.11
C LEU A 168 0.80 12.28 4.80
N LEU A 169 1.49 11.43 4.05
CA LEU A 169 1.01 10.09 3.71
C LEU A 169 0.99 9.20 4.97
N PRO A 170 -0.02 8.31 5.10
CA PRO A 170 -0.04 7.29 6.14
C PRO A 170 1.21 6.41 6.09
N PRO A 171 1.65 5.82 7.22
CA PRO A 171 2.89 5.05 7.28
C PRO A 171 3.01 3.98 6.19
N LYS A 172 1.93 3.25 5.92
CA LYS A 172 1.82 2.21 4.88
C LYS A 172 2.08 2.71 3.45
N TRP A 173 1.84 3.99 3.20
CA TRP A 173 1.95 4.63 1.88
C TRP A 173 3.05 5.69 1.84
N ASN A 174 3.91 5.74 2.85
CA ASN A 174 4.95 6.75 2.98
C ASN A 174 6.33 6.10 2.78
N PRO A 175 7.05 6.42 1.69
CA PRO A 175 8.35 5.81 1.40
C PRO A 175 9.45 6.22 2.40
N LEU A 176 9.22 7.30 3.16
CA LEU A 176 10.13 7.77 4.21
C LEU A 176 9.94 7.01 5.53
N SER A 177 8.91 6.18 5.65
CA SER A 177 8.71 5.30 6.80
C SER A 177 9.70 4.13 6.76
N ARG A 178 9.93 3.55 7.94
CA ARG A 178 10.52 2.21 8.03
C ARG A 178 9.44 1.20 7.66
N LEU A 179 9.70 0.38 6.65
CA LEU A 179 8.75 -0.55 6.07
C LEU A 179 9.19 -1.99 6.34
N PRO A 180 8.26 -2.97 6.35
CA PRO A 180 8.61 -4.38 6.56
C PRO A 180 9.73 -4.90 5.64
N GLU A 181 9.75 -4.48 4.38
CA GLU A 181 10.83 -4.85 3.44
C GLU A 181 12.24 -4.44 3.90
N ASP A 182 12.40 -3.52 4.85
CA ASP A 182 13.72 -3.09 5.37
C ASP A 182 14.36 -4.11 6.30
N TYR A 183 13.53 -4.95 6.93
CA TYR A 183 13.96 -5.86 8.00
C TYR A 183 13.46 -7.29 7.80
N GLU A 184 12.55 -7.53 6.85
CA GLU A 184 12.20 -8.88 6.41
C GLU A 184 13.43 -9.59 5.82
N PRO A 185 13.68 -10.86 6.19
CA PRO A 185 14.85 -11.60 5.72
C PRO A 185 14.76 -11.79 4.21
N VAL A 186 15.88 -11.60 3.49
CA VAL A 186 15.97 -11.88 2.05
C VAL A 186 15.84 -13.39 1.82
N PRO A 187 15.04 -13.87 0.85
CA PRO A 187 14.88 -15.31 0.65
C PRO A 187 16.23 -15.86 0.16
N THR A 188 16.76 -16.84 0.87
CA THR A 188 17.99 -17.53 0.48
C THR A 188 17.63 -18.82 -0.25
N GLU A 189 18.34 -19.16 -1.32
CA GLU A 189 18.13 -20.39 -2.12
C GLU A 189 18.16 -21.69 -1.29
N GLN A 190 18.68 -21.66 -0.05
CA GLN A 190 18.69 -22.80 0.86
C GLN A 190 17.31 -23.12 1.47
N SER A 191 16.38 -22.17 1.57
CA SER A 191 15.02 -22.46 2.07
C SER A 191 14.23 -23.34 1.10
N GLU A 192 14.55 -23.29 -0.19
CA GLU A 192 13.88 -24.06 -1.25
C GLU A 192 14.31 -25.53 -1.32
N ARG A 193 15.39 -25.92 -0.63
CA ARG A 193 15.94 -27.30 -0.65
C ARG A 193 15.40 -28.20 0.46
N ARG A 194 14.62 -27.67 1.41
CA ARG A 194 14.01 -28.49 2.46
C ARG A 194 12.75 -29.16 1.90
N THR A 195 12.59 -30.46 2.13
CA THR A 195 11.39 -31.24 1.76
C THR A 195 10.12 -30.81 2.50
N ALA A 196 10.21 -29.84 3.42
CA ALA A 196 9.10 -29.27 4.17
C ALA A 196 8.65 -27.95 3.53
N ASN A 197 7.33 -27.79 3.35
CA ASN A 197 6.73 -26.53 2.93
C ASN A 197 7.07 -25.45 3.95
N THR A 198 7.98 -24.55 3.61
CA THR A 198 8.40 -23.46 4.51
C THR A 198 7.34 -22.37 4.47
N PHE A 199 6.78 -22.02 5.64
CA PHE A 199 5.87 -20.88 5.73
C PHE A 199 6.65 -19.59 5.45
N ASN A 200 6.18 -18.81 4.47
CA ASN A 200 6.72 -17.48 4.21
C ASN A 200 6.03 -16.48 5.14
N SER A 201 6.72 -16.03 6.17
CA SER A 201 6.22 -15.09 7.17
C SER A 201 6.20 -13.63 6.70
N ARG A 202 6.63 -13.32 5.48
CA ARG A 202 6.62 -11.95 4.97
C ARG A 202 5.20 -11.42 4.80
N VAL A 203 5.02 -10.17 5.19
CA VAL A 203 3.78 -9.41 5.08
C VAL A 203 3.81 -8.41 3.93
N THR A 204 5.00 -8.10 3.41
CA THR A 204 5.13 -7.24 2.22
C THR A 204 4.45 -7.89 1.01
N THR A 205 3.48 -7.20 0.44
CA THR A 205 2.81 -7.61 -0.80
C THR A 205 3.78 -7.41 -1.96
N HIS A 206 4.40 -8.49 -2.43
CA HIS A 206 5.26 -8.46 -3.60
C HIS A 206 4.44 -8.41 -4.89
N GLY A 207 5.01 -7.78 -5.92
CA GLY A 207 4.35 -7.55 -7.21
C GLY A 207 4.40 -6.09 -7.62
N ASP A 208 3.51 -5.72 -8.52
CA ASP A 208 3.33 -4.35 -8.99
C ASP A 208 2.12 -3.67 -8.32
N LEU A 209 1.81 -2.43 -8.73
CA LEU A 209 0.71 -1.68 -8.12
C LEU A 209 -0.67 -2.31 -8.39
N SER A 210 -0.82 -3.09 -9.45
CA SER A 210 -2.04 -3.84 -9.76
C SER A 210 -2.31 -4.90 -8.69
N ASP A 211 -1.26 -5.50 -8.15
CA ASP A 211 -1.33 -6.54 -7.10
C ASP A 211 -1.77 -5.99 -5.74
N ALA A 212 -1.90 -4.67 -5.59
CA ALA A 212 -2.46 -4.04 -4.41
C ALA A 212 -4.01 -3.94 -4.45
N PHE A 213 -4.65 -4.22 -5.59
CA PHE A 213 -6.11 -4.21 -5.67
C PHE A 213 -6.73 -5.48 -5.08
N ARG A 214 -7.77 -5.31 -4.26
CA ARG A 214 -8.56 -6.38 -3.65
C ARG A 214 -10.04 -6.12 -3.93
N ILE A 215 -10.78 -7.18 -4.23
CA ILE A 215 -12.24 -7.18 -4.35
C ILE A 215 -12.85 -7.96 -3.19
N PHE A 216 -14.17 -7.85 -3.02
CA PHE A 216 -14.93 -8.47 -1.92
C PHE A 216 -14.43 -8.03 -0.55
N THR A 217 -13.97 -6.78 -0.45
CA THR A 217 -13.51 -6.19 0.81
C THR A 217 -14.69 -5.65 1.62
N GLU A 218 -14.58 -5.74 2.95
CA GLU A 218 -15.57 -5.27 3.92
C GLU A 218 -14.87 -4.57 5.11
N GLY A 219 -15.62 -3.85 5.94
CA GLY A 219 -15.09 -3.21 7.15
C GLY A 219 -14.24 -1.96 6.91
N GLU A 220 -13.54 -1.53 7.97
CA GLU A 220 -12.62 -0.38 7.96
C GLU A 220 -11.25 -0.76 7.40
N ALA A 221 -10.65 0.15 6.64
CA ALA A 221 -9.29 -0.03 6.13
C ALA A 221 -8.28 0.34 7.23
N CYS A 222 -7.27 -0.51 7.43
CA CYS A 222 -6.14 -0.22 8.31
C CYS A 222 -5.02 0.40 7.47
N GLU A 223 -4.58 1.60 7.83
CA GLU A 223 -3.47 2.30 7.15
C GLU A 223 -2.15 2.26 7.93
N ASP A 224 -2.17 1.56 9.07
CA ASP A 224 -1.00 1.31 9.90
C ASP A 224 -0.19 0.15 9.35
N LEU A 225 1.11 0.18 9.64
CA LEU A 225 2.02 -0.93 9.36
C LEU A 225 1.97 -1.90 10.53
N PRO A 226 1.89 -3.22 10.27
CA PRO A 226 2.09 -4.20 11.33
C PRO A 226 3.55 -4.13 11.80
N ASP A 227 3.75 -4.27 13.11
CA ASP A 227 5.08 -4.51 13.65
C ASP A 227 5.40 -5.99 13.45
N THR A 228 6.34 -6.26 12.55
CA THR A 228 6.79 -7.62 12.20
C THR A 228 8.29 -7.78 12.42
N GLU A 229 8.92 -6.80 13.07
CA GLU A 229 10.35 -6.86 13.36
C GLU A 229 10.60 -7.93 14.42
N GLN A 230 11.40 -8.93 14.06
CA GLN A 230 11.85 -9.94 15.01
C GLN A 230 13.05 -9.39 15.79
N ASP A 231 13.03 -9.52 17.11
CA ASP A 231 14.15 -9.11 17.95
C ASP A 231 15.37 -10.00 17.66
N ALA A 232 16.39 -9.40 17.05
CA ALA A 232 17.63 -10.06 16.63
C ALA A 232 18.43 -10.69 17.80
N GLN A 233 18.06 -10.39 19.05
CA GLN A 233 18.67 -11.00 20.23
C GLN A 233 18.03 -12.34 20.64
N THR A 234 16.93 -12.75 20.01
CA THR A 234 16.30 -14.03 20.30
C THR A 234 17.08 -15.14 19.61
N ILE A 235 17.95 -15.82 20.35
CA ILE A 235 18.52 -17.10 19.90
C ILE A 235 17.34 -18.07 19.83
N HIS A 236 16.79 -18.25 18.63
CA HIS A 236 15.75 -19.22 18.40
C HIS A 236 16.37 -20.62 18.51
N GLN A 237 16.08 -21.29 19.62
CA GLN A 237 16.13 -22.75 19.64
C GLN A 237 14.92 -23.23 18.84
N ASP A 238 15.15 -24.04 17.82
CA ASP A 238 14.07 -24.74 17.15
C ASP A 238 13.40 -25.64 18.19
N ILE A 239 12.17 -25.28 18.58
CA ILE A 239 11.33 -26.11 19.45
C ILE A 239 10.38 -26.92 18.59
N GLU A 240 10.27 -28.20 18.87
CA GLU A 240 9.27 -29.05 18.26
C GLU A 240 7.97 -28.90 19.06
N VAL A 241 6.86 -28.59 18.37
CA VAL A 241 5.54 -28.42 18.98
C VAL A 241 4.53 -29.19 18.14
N TYR A 242 3.62 -29.89 18.81
CA TYR A 242 2.52 -30.61 18.18
C TYR A 242 1.22 -29.88 18.47
N THR A 243 0.50 -29.46 17.43
CA THR A 243 -0.81 -28.81 17.56
C THR A 243 -1.88 -29.69 16.96
N ASP A 244 -3.07 -29.72 17.55
CA ASP A 244 -4.24 -30.42 17.01
C ASP A 244 -5.53 -29.64 17.29
N GLY A 245 -6.43 -29.60 16.31
CA GLY A 245 -7.75 -29.01 16.44
C GLY A 245 -8.83 -30.09 16.53
N SER A 246 -9.73 -29.97 17.50
CA SER A 246 -10.85 -30.90 17.64
C SER A 246 -12.18 -30.16 17.71
N CYS A 247 -13.22 -30.72 17.10
CA CYS A 247 -14.57 -30.19 17.18
C CYS A 247 -15.62 -31.29 17.34
N VAL A 248 -16.41 -31.19 18.40
CA VAL A 248 -17.59 -32.03 18.63
C VAL A 248 -18.78 -31.39 17.91
N HIS A 249 -19.62 -32.21 17.28
CA HIS A 249 -20.78 -31.77 16.48
C HIS A 249 -20.40 -30.79 15.34
N ASN A 250 -19.21 -30.97 14.75
CA ASN A 250 -18.72 -30.11 13.68
C ASN A 250 -19.73 -29.98 12.52
N GLY A 251 -20.01 -28.75 12.13
CA GLY A 251 -20.98 -28.43 11.06
C GLY A 251 -22.43 -28.23 11.53
N THR A 252 -22.71 -28.30 12.84
CA THR A 252 -24.02 -27.95 13.41
C THR A 252 -23.95 -26.68 14.25
N ASP A 253 -25.12 -26.15 14.64
CA ASP A 253 -25.21 -25.01 15.55
C ASP A 253 -24.79 -25.35 17.00
N GLU A 254 -24.66 -26.64 17.31
CA GLU A 254 -24.18 -27.16 18.60
C GLU A 254 -22.67 -27.46 18.59
N ALA A 255 -21.98 -27.09 17.51
CA ALA A 255 -20.55 -27.32 17.37
C ALA A 255 -19.77 -26.66 18.51
N SER A 256 -18.83 -27.40 19.11
CA SER A 256 -17.88 -26.87 20.09
C SER A 256 -16.48 -27.34 19.71
N ALA A 257 -15.58 -26.37 19.55
CA ALA A 257 -14.21 -26.62 19.11
C ALA A 257 -13.19 -26.25 20.19
N GLY A 258 -12.04 -26.92 20.14
CA GLY A 258 -10.86 -26.66 20.96
C GLY A 258 -9.58 -26.87 20.18
N ALA A 259 -8.48 -26.42 20.73
CA ALA A 259 -7.12 -26.66 20.24
C ALA A 259 -6.26 -27.25 21.36
N GLY A 260 -5.41 -28.21 21.03
CA GLY A 260 -4.38 -28.75 21.90
C GLY A 260 -3.00 -28.35 21.38
N ILE A 261 -2.09 -28.05 22.30
CA ILE A 261 -0.69 -27.77 22.04
C ILE A 261 0.12 -28.66 22.98
N HIS A 262 0.98 -29.49 22.41
CA HIS A 262 1.84 -30.40 23.15
C HIS A 262 3.32 -30.08 22.90
N PHE A 263 4.06 -29.93 23.99
CA PHE A 263 5.51 -29.76 23.95
C PHE A 263 6.16 -31.08 24.40
N PRO A 264 6.99 -31.73 23.57
CA PRO A 264 7.60 -33.01 23.90
C PRO A 264 8.65 -32.95 25.01
N GLY A 265 9.03 -31.74 25.48
CA GLY A 265 9.97 -31.51 26.57
C GLY A 265 9.31 -30.88 27.80
N GLU A 266 10.00 -30.88 28.94
CA GLU A 266 9.49 -30.31 30.21
C GLU A 266 9.64 -28.78 30.32
N GLU A 267 10.18 -28.13 29.28
CA GLU A 267 10.47 -26.70 29.29
C GLU A 267 9.21 -25.84 29.22
N PHE A 268 8.17 -26.32 28.54
CA PHE A 268 6.90 -25.64 28.36
C PHE A 268 5.73 -26.57 28.71
N PRO A 269 4.67 -26.09 29.38
CA PRO A 269 3.51 -26.90 29.70
C PRO A 269 2.61 -27.09 28.47
N ASP A 270 2.02 -28.28 28.35
CA ASP A 270 0.93 -28.54 27.40
C ASP A 270 -0.25 -27.58 27.64
N CYS A 271 -0.90 -27.16 26.55
CA CYS A 271 -2.01 -26.22 26.58
C CYS A 271 -3.24 -26.83 25.90
N ALA A 272 -4.42 -26.56 26.47
CA ALA A 272 -5.71 -26.86 25.88
C ALA A 272 -6.57 -25.61 25.88
N ILE A 273 -6.99 -25.19 24.68
CA ILE A 273 -7.68 -23.92 24.45
C ILE A 273 -9.08 -24.22 23.98
N LYS A 274 -10.09 -23.78 24.73
CA LYS A 274 -11.48 -23.79 24.26
C LYS A 274 -11.72 -22.58 23.38
N LEU A 275 -12.25 -22.79 22.17
CA LEU A 275 -12.48 -21.68 21.25
C LEU A 275 -13.63 -20.78 21.77
N PRO A 276 -13.48 -19.45 21.76
CA PRO A 276 -14.55 -18.52 22.09
C PRO A 276 -15.74 -18.69 21.14
N THR A 277 -16.96 -18.54 21.65
CA THR A 277 -18.20 -18.63 20.84
C THR A 277 -18.34 -17.52 19.80
N SER A 278 -17.55 -16.45 19.91
CA SER A 278 -17.46 -15.39 18.89
C SER A 278 -16.76 -15.83 17.62
N ILE A 279 -16.04 -16.96 17.65
CA ILE A 279 -15.34 -17.52 16.50
C ILE A 279 -16.11 -18.76 16.03
N LYS A 280 -16.16 -18.97 14.71
CA LYS A 280 -16.78 -20.15 14.10
C LYS A 280 -16.23 -21.43 14.73
N GLN A 281 -17.11 -22.24 15.33
CA GLN A 281 -16.77 -23.51 15.95
C GLN A 281 -16.61 -24.58 14.86
N SER A 282 -15.37 -24.93 14.53
CA SER A 282 -15.07 -25.97 13.56
C SER A 282 -13.70 -26.57 13.80
N ASN A 283 -13.44 -27.76 13.24
CA ASN A 283 -12.12 -28.39 13.34
C ASN A 283 -11.02 -27.48 12.80
N GLN A 284 -11.27 -26.88 11.63
CA GLN A 284 -10.31 -26.01 10.94
C GLN A 284 -9.96 -24.76 11.77
N THR A 285 -10.93 -24.22 12.50
CA THR A 285 -10.66 -23.10 13.40
C THR A 285 -9.79 -23.55 14.59
N GLY A 286 -10.04 -24.75 15.11
CA GLY A 286 -9.23 -25.35 16.19
C GLY A 286 -7.77 -25.47 15.79
N GLU A 287 -7.49 -26.02 14.59
CA GLU A 287 -6.13 -26.14 14.06
C GLU A 287 -5.40 -24.79 14.01
N ILE A 288 -6.05 -23.77 13.43
CA ILE A 288 -5.44 -22.44 13.27
C ILE A 288 -5.16 -21.78 14.62
N ILE A 289 -6.06 -21.94 15.60
CA ILE A 289 -5.84 -21.41 16.94
C ILE A 289 -4.70 -22.14 17.65
N GLY A 290 -4.59 -23.46 17.48
CA GLY A 290 -3.45 -24.23 17.99
C GLY A 290 -2.12 -23.71 17.47
N ILE A 291 -2.03 -23.44 16.16
CA ILE A 291 -0.83 -22.86 15.54
C ILE A 291 -0.57 -21.43 15.98
N LYS A 292 -1.61 -20.61 16.16
CA LYS A 292 -1.48 -19.20 16.55
C LYS A 292 -0.97 -19.02 17.99
N GLU A 293 -1.34 -19.94 18.88
CA GLU A 293 -1.08 -19.83 20.32
C GLU A 293 0.14 -20.65 20.77
N ALA A 294 0.67 -21.51 19.89
CA ALA A 294 1.94 -22.22 20.06
C ALA A 294 3.14 -21.29 19.83
#